data_AF-A0A5J4R8S1-F1
#
_entry.id   AF-A0A5J4R8S1-F1
#
_cell.length_a   1.000
_cell.length_b   1.000
_cell.length_c   1.000
_cell.angle_alpha   90.00
_cell.angle_beta   90.00
_cell.angle_gamma   90.00
#
_symmetry.space_group_name_H-M   'P 1'
#
loop_
_entity.id
_entity.type
_entity.pdbx_description
1 polymer ?
#
loop_
_entity_poly.entity_id
_entity_poly.type
_entity_poly.pdbx_seq_one_letter_code
_entity_poly.pdbx_strand_id
1 'polypeptide(L)'
;MEQLPLIVLLLYALYEGLFHAIEADHVLAVTNIVSQRNNILHALKDGVFWGLGHTSTIFLMGIIMILFKVNIPSSSFSYFEAAVGLMLILVSSYRLYLFLRDEQTVIGFHKHQHEHAGVNEHLHTHIHPTRKHLH
;
A
#
# COMPACT_ATOMS: atom_id res chain seq x y z
N MET A 1 -34.45 -20.69 -13.75
CA MET A 1 -33.23 -19.97 -13.35
C MET A 1 -32.10 -20.97 -13.48
N GLU A 2 -31.26 -20.87 -14.51
CA GLU A 2 -30.12 -21.79 -14.64
C GLU A 2 -29.18 -21.57 -13.45
N GLN A 3 -28.83 -22.66 -12.77
CA GLN A 3 -27.88 -22.60 -11.66
C GLN A 3 -26.50 -22.34 -12.25
N LEU A 4 -25.88 -21.21 -11.88
CA LEU A 4 -24.50 -20.94 -12.24
C LEU A 4 -23.62 -22.09 -11.71
N PRO A 5 -22.73 -22.66 -12.54
CA PRO A 5 -21.86 -23.73 -12.09
C PRO A 5 -20.93 -23.22 -11.00
N LEU A 6 -20.64 -24.04 -9.99
CA LEU A 6 -19.82 -23.68 -8.82
C LEU A 6 -18.48 -23.04 -9.21
N ILE A 7 -17.88 -23.52 -10.30
CA ILE A 7 -16.64 -22.97 -10.85
C ILE A 7 -16.76 -21.47 -11.18
N VAL A 8 -17.90 -21.03 -11.73
CA VAL A 8 -18.12 -19.61 -12.08
C VAL A 8 -18.25 -18.77 -10.82
N LEU A 9 -18.92 -19.28 -9.78
CA LEU A 9 -19.01 -18.58 -8.49
C LEU A 9 -17.63 -18.41 -7.83
N LEU A 10 -16.79 -19.45 -7.87
CA LEU A 10 -15.44 -19.40 -7.33
C LEU A 10 -14.54 -18.43 -8.13
N LEU A 11 -14.63 -18.45 -9.46
CA LEU A 11 -13.89 -17.52 -10.31
C LEU A 11 -14.32 -16.08 -10.08
N TYR A 12 -15.62 -15.83 -9.90
CA TYR A 12 -16.13 -14.49 -9.59
C TYR A 12 -15.64 -14.01 -8.23
N ALA A 13 -15.71 -14.85 -7.19
CA ALA A 13 -15.21 -14.51 -5.87
C ALA A 13 -13.70 -14.23 -5.87
N LEU A 14 -12.92 -15.01 -6.64
CA LEU A 14 -11.49 -14.78 -6.81
C LEU A 14 -11.21 -13.46 -7.55
N TYR A 15 -11.99 -13.16 -8.59
CA TYR A 15 -11.88 -11.92 -9.36
C TYR A 15 -12.12 -10.69 -8.49
N GLU A 16 -13.22 -10.67 -7.72
CA GLU A 16 -13.53 -9.59 -6.79
C GLU A 16 -12.45 -9.45 -5.71
N GLY A 17 -11.97 -10.57 -5.16
CA GLY A 17 -10.89 -10.56 -4.18
C GLY A 17 -9.57 -10.00 -4.73
N LEU A 18 -9.23 -10.31 -6.00
CA LEU A 18 -8.04 -9.76 -6.64
C LEU A 18 -8.17 -8.26 -6.89
N PHE A 19 -9.35 -7.80 -7.34
CA PHE A 19 -9.62 -6.37 -7.52
C PHE A 19 -9.55 -5.61 -6.20
N HIS A 20 -10.12 -6.18 -5.15
CA HIS A 20 -10.04 -5.62 -3.80
C HIS A 20 -8.59 -5.45 -3.33
N ALA A 21 -7.73 -6.43 -3.59
CA ALA A 21 -6.31 -6.34 -3.23
C ALA A 21 -5.53 -5.23 -3.98
N ILE A 22 -6.08 -4.71 -5.09
CA ILE A 22 -5.49 -3.63 -5.90
C ILE A 22 -6.05 -2.25 -5.46
N GLU A 23 -6.98 -2.21 -4.51
CA GLU A 23 -7.50 -0.95 -3.97
C GLU A 23 -6.39 -0.10 -3.33
N ALA A 24 -6.60 1.22 -3.34
CA ALA A 24 -5.58 2.20 -2.98
C ALA A 24 -5.03 1.99 -1.56
N ASP A 25 -5.88 1.60 -0.62
CA ASP A 25 -5.52 1.34 0.77
C ASP A 25 -4.58 0.13 0.89
N HIS A 26 -4.86 -0.96 0.18
CA HIS A 26 -4.04 -2.17 0.13
C HIS A 26 -2.69 -1.90 -0.52
N VAL A 27 -2.70 -1.23 -1.67
CA VAL A 27 -1.47 -0.86 -2.37
C VAL A 27 -0.59 0.04 -1.49
N LEU A 28 -1.18 1.03 -0.81
CA LEU A 28 -0.46 1.91 0.12
C LEU A 28 0.11 1.15 1.33
N ALA A 29 -0.66 0.25 1.93
CA ALA A 29 -0.24 -0.54 3.08
C ALA A 29 0.93 -1.48 2.71
N VAL A 30 0.79 -2.25 1.63
CA VAL A 30 1.80 -3.21 1.18
C VAL A 30 3.07 -2.49 0.71
N THR A 31 2.94 -1.40 -0.06
CA THR A 31 4.10 -0.60 -0.48
C THR A 31 4.84 -0.05 0.73
N ASN A 32 4.12 0.42 1.75
CA ASN A 32 4.74 0.89 2.98
C ASN A 32 5.49 -0.24 3.72
N ILE A 33 4.91 -1.44 3.84
CA ILE A 33 5.58 -2.61 4.45
C ILE A 33 6.86 -2.96 3.69
N VAL A 34 6.77 -3.07 2.36
CA VAL A 34 7.90 -3.45 1.50
C VAL A 34 9.00 -2.38 1.53
N SER A 35 8.64 -1.09 1.50
CA SER A 35 9.61 0.02 1.52
C SER A 35 10.45 0.12 2.80
N GLN A 36 9.96 -0.45 3.91
CA GLN A 36 10.64 -0.42 5.21
C GLN A 36 11.55 -1.63 5.44
N ARG A 37 11.62 -2.57 4.51
CA ARG A 37 12.39 -3.82 4.65
C ARG A 37 13.47 -3.91 3.58
N ASN A 38 14.71 -4.14 4.01
CA ASN A 38 15.84 -4.34 3.10
C ASN A 38 15.90 -5.76 2.51
N ASN A 39 15.09 -6.70 3.04
CA ASN A 39 15.07 -8.09 2.61
C ASN A 39 13.65 -8.52 2.25
N ILE A 40 13.49 -9.03 1.04
CA ILE A 40 12.20 -9.48 0.46
C ILE A 40 11.54 -10.56 1.31
N LEU A 41 12.30 -11.48 1.90
CA LEU A 41 11.74 -12.54 2.75
C LEU A 41 11.10 -11.98 4.02
N HIS A 42 11.69 -10.94 4.60
CA HIS A 42 11.11 -10.26 5.76
C HIS A 42 9.88 -9.44 5.37
N ALA A 43 9.91 -8.77 4.22
CA ALA A 43 8.74 -8.07 3.69
C ALA A 43 7.58 -9.03 3.40
N LEU A 44 7.87 -10.20 2.81
CA LEU A 44 6.88 -11.23 2.54
C LEU A 44 6.27 -11.78 3.84
N LYS A 45 7.12 -12.09 4.83
CA LYS A 45 6.66 -12.54 6.14
C LYS A 45 5.69 -11.54 6.77
N ASP A 46 6.07 -10.27 6.80
CA ASP A 46 5.23 -9.22 7.38
C ASP A 46 3.93 -9.03 6.57
N GLY A 47 3.99 -9.09 5.24
CA GLY A 47 2.83 -9.06 4.37
C GLY A 47 1.86 -10.22 4.62
N VAL A 48 2.37 -11.44 4.82
CA VAL A 48 1.55 -12.62 5.15
C VAL A 48 0.89 -12.46 6.51
N PHE A 49 1.61 -12.06 7.55
CA PHE A 49 1.02 -11.84 8.87
C PHE A 49 -0.03 -10.72 8.87
N TRP A 50 0.24 -9.64 8.13
CA TRP A 50 -0.73 -8.56 7.94
C TRP A 50 -2.00 -9.06 7.23
N GLY A 51 -1.85 -9.76 6.10
CA GLY A 51 -2.98 -10.32 5.35
C GLY A 51 -3.80 -11.34 6.14
N LEU A 52 -3.13 -12.20 6.93
CA LEU A 52 -3.79 -13.15 7.83
C LEU A 52 -4.57 -12.44 8.94
N GLY A 53 -4.01 -11.41 9.56
CA GLY A 53 -4.70 -10.62 10.58
C GLY A 53 -5.92 -9.88 10.03
N HIS A 54 -5.77 -9.29 8.84
CA HIS A 54 -6.86 -8.61 8.14
C HIS A 54 -8.00 -9.60 7.78
N THR A 55 -7.66 -10.71 7.12
CA THR A 55 -8.62 -11.76 6.74
C THR A 55 -9.30 -12.36 7.97
N SER A 56 -8.56 -12.61 9.04
CA SER A 56 -9.11 -13.15 10.29
C SER A 56 -10.16 -12.22 10.89
N THR A 57 -9.95 -10.90 10.81
CA THR A 57 -10.91 -9.91 11.31
C THR A 57 -12.20 -9.94 10.50
N ILE A 58 -12.11 -9.92 9.17
CA ILE A 58 -13.28 -10.00 8.28
C ILE A 58 -14.03 -11.33 8.51
N PHE A 59 -13.30 -12.43 8.58
CA PHE A 59 -13.86 -13.76 8.79
C PHE A 59 -14.60 -13.87 10.12
N LEU A 60 -13.99 -13.41 11.21
CA LEU A 60 -14.60 -13.42 12.54
C LEU A 60 -15.83 -12.52 12.59
N MET A 61 -15.76 -11.31 12.02
CA MET A 61 -16.90 -10.41 11.97
C MET A 61 -18.04 -10.98 11.11
N GLY A 62 -17.72 -11.62 9.99
CA GLY A 62 -18.69 -12.33 9.14
C GLY A 62 -19.40 -13.46 9.89
N ILE A 63 -18.67 -14.27 10.66
CA ILE A 63 -19.27 -15.31 11.52
C ILE A 63 -20.24 -14.68 12.53
N ILE A 64 -19.82 -13.61 13.21
CA ILE A 64 -20.67 -12.90 14.18
C ILE A 64 -21.95 -12.40 13.50
N MET A 65 -21.84 -11.76 12.33
CA MET A 65 -23.00 -11.25 11.60
C MET A 65 -23.99 -12.35 11.23
N ILE A 66 -23.50 -13.51 10.77
CA ILE A 66 -24.34 -14.67 10.43
C ILE A 66 -25.02 -15.25 11.67
N LEU A 67 -24.27 -15.47 12.76
CA LEU A 67 -24.78 -16.07 14.00
C LEU A 67 -25.86 -15.20 14.66
N PHE A 68 -25.59 -13.90 14.75
CA PHE A 68 -26.51 -12.95 15.38
C PHE A 68 -27.57 -12.40 14.40
N LYS A 69 -27.57 -12.85 13.14
CA LYS A 69 -28.43 -12.35 12.04
C LYS A 69 -28.43 -10.82 11.95
N VAL A 70 -27.27 -10.21 12.18
CA VAL A 70 -27.12 -8.76 12.13
C VAL A 70 -27.11 -8.33 10.67
N ASN A 71 -28.15 -7.59 10.27
CA ASN A 71 -28.18 -6.91 8.98
C ASN A 71 -27.72 -5.47 9.17
N ILE A 72 -26.61 -5.10 8.53
CA ILE A 72 -26.14 -3.72 8.52
C ILE A 72 -26.90 -2.99 7.41
N PRO A 73 -27.71 -1.97 7.72
CA PRO A 73 -28.42 -1.21 6.69
C PRO A 73 -27.41 -0.44 5.82
N SER A 74 -27.78 -0.20 4.56
CA SER A 74 -26.92 0.49 3.58
C SER A 74 -26.43 1.86 4.05
N SER A 75 -27.25 2.57 4.84
CA SER A 75 -26.87 3.85 5.45
C SER A 75 -25.67 3.73 6.39
N SER A 76 -25.61 2.67 7.21
CA SER A 76 -24.46 2.39 8.06
C SER A 76 -23.21 2.06 7.26
N PHE A 77 -23.35 1.34 6.15
CA PHE A 77 -22.23 1.03 5.25
C PHE A 77 -21.63 2.31 4.63
N SER A 78 -22.48 3.24 4.16
CA SER A 78 -22.01 4.52 3.61
C SER A 78 -21.24 5.37 4.63
N TYR A 79 -21.57 5.29 5.93
CA TYR A 79 -20.78 5.97 6.96
C TYR A 79 -19.39 5.33 7.12
N PHE A 80 -19.27 4.01 7.05
CA PHE A 80 -17.96 3.35 7.07
C PHE A 80 -17.13 3.71 5.84
N GLU A 81 -17.75 3.73 4.65
CA GLU A 81 -17.10 4.16 3.42
C GLU A 81 -16.59 5.61 3.51
N ALA A 82 -17.44 6.53 3.99
CA ALA A 82 -17.06 7.92 4.20
C ALA A 82 -15.93 8.06 5.23
N ALA A 83 -15.96 7.26 6.31
CA ALA A 83 -14.91 7.26 7.33
C ALA A 83 -13.56 6.77 6.77
N VAL A 84 -13.55 5.69 5.99
CA VAL A 84 -12.34 5.18 5.33
C VAL A 84 -11.83 6.18 4.31
N GLY A 85 -12.71 6.77 3.51
CA GLY A 85 -12.34 7.83 2.55
C GLY A 85 -11.69 9.03 3.23
N LEU A 86 -12.28 9.50 4.33
CA LEU A 86 -11.70 10.58 5.13
C LEU A 86 -10.34 10.20 5.74
N MET A 87 -10.20 8.97 6.24
CA MET A 87 -8.91 8.45 6.73
C MET A 87 -7.83 8.49 5.64
N LEU A 88 -8.16 8.08 4.41
CA LEU A 88 -7.22 8.09 3.29
C LEU A 88 -6.80 9.51 2.90
N ILE A 89 -7.73 10.48 2.90
CA ILE A 89 -7.41 11.89 2.66
C ILE A 89 -6.44 12.40 3.73
N LEU A 90 -6.69 12.12 5.00
CA LEU A 90 -5.84 12.55 6.10
C LEU A 90 -4.43 11.94 6.03
N VAL A 91 -4.33 10.62 5.85
CA VAL A 91 -3.04 9.93 5.75
C VAL A 91 -2.25 10.42 4.53
N SER A 92 -2.91 10.56 3.38
CA SER A 92 -2.27 11.05 2.15
C SER A 92 -1.80 12.49 2.30
N SER A 93 -2.64 13.37 2.87
CA SER A 93 -2.28 14.77 3.12
C SER A 93 -1.14 14.89 4.11
N TYR A 94 -1.14 14.08 5.17
CA TYR A 94 -0.06 14.03 6.16
C TYR A 94 1.26 13.57 5.54
N ARG A 95 1.23 12.51 4.73
CA ARG A 95 2.41 12.03 3.99
C ARG A 95 2.94 13.07 3.00
N LEU A 96 2.04 13.73 2.26
CA LEU A 96 2.41 14.81 1.34
C LEU A 96 3.01 16.00 2.08
N TYR A 97 2.41 16.39 3.20
CA TYR A 97 2.93 17.46 4.05
C TYR A 97 4.33 17.15 4.56
N LEU A 98 4.57 15.93 5.06
CA LEU A 98 5.91 15.51 5.48
C LEU A 98 6.91 15.57 4.32
N PHE A 99 6.52 15.08 3.14
CA PHE A 99 7.37 15.11 1.94
C PHE A 99 7.74 16.54 1.53
N LEU A 100 6.80 17.48 1.60
CA LEU A 100 7.02 18.89 1.25
C LEU A 100 7.80 19.67 2.32
N ARG A 101 7.69 19.27 3.59
CA ARG A 101 8.36 19.94 4.72
C ARG A 101 9.75 19.39 4.98
N ASP A 102 10.07 18.20 4.48
CA ASP A 102 11.40 17.62 4.64
C ASP A 102 12.41 18.35 3.75
N GLU A 103 13.00 19.43 4.30
CA GLU A 103 14.15 20.14 3.73
C GLU A 103 15.40 19.25 3.57
N GLN A 104 15.35 17.98 4.00
CA GLN A 104 16.45 17.02 3.86
C GLN A 104 16.46 16.27 2.53
N THR A 105 15.51 16.56 1.63
CA THR A 105 15.64 16.18 0.21
C THR A 105 16.47 17.24 -0.51
N VAL A 106 17.75 17.36 -0.13
CA VAL A 106 18.69 18.18 -0.88
C VAL A 106 18.89 17.48 -2.23
N ILE A 107 18.24 18.00 -3.28
CA ILE A 107 18.62 17.68 -4.66
C ILE A 107 20.00 18.31 -4.85
N GLY A 108 21.02 17.60 -4.40
CA GLY A 108 22.40 18.06 -4.49
C GLY A 108 22.88 17.93 -5.92
N PHE A 109 23.01 19.05 -6.62
CA PHE A 109 23.66 19.08 -7.93
C PHE A 109 25.18 18.96 -7.72
N HIS A 110 25.77 17.83 -8.09
CA HIS A 110 27.23 17.72 -8.17
C HIS A 110 27.63 17.28 -9.58
N LYS A 111 28.55 18.04 -10.18
CA LYS A 111 29.25 17.68 -11.42
C LYS A 111 30.46 16.84 -11.03
N HIS A 112 30.57 15.62 -11.55
CA HIS A 112 31.82 14.89 -11.55
C HIS A 112 32.50 15.01 -12.91
N GLN A 113 33.78 15.36 -12.88
CA GLN A 113 34.66 15.37 -14.05
C GLN A 113 35.40 14.03 -14.07
N HIS A 114 35.08 13.19 -15.04
CA HIS A 114 35.88 11.99 -15.32
C HIS A 114 36.74 12.26 -16.56
N GLU A 115 38.04 12.08 -16.42
CA GLU A 115 38.98 12.10 -17.53
C GLU A 115 38.90 10.76 -18.25
N HIS A 116 38.15 10.72 -19.35
CA HIS A 116 38.25 9.66 -20.35
C HIS A 116 38.72 10.26 -21.65
N ALA A 117 39.61 9.53 -22.32
CA ALA A 117 40.29 9.88 -23.54
C ALA A 117 39.32 10.30 -24.66
N GLY A 118 39.00 11.60 -24.69
CA GLY A 118 38.29 12.24 -25.79
C GLY A 118 36.77 12.07 -25.75
N VAL A 119 36.10 13.06 -25.14
CA VAL A 119 34.74 13.53 -25.47
C VAL A 119 33.56 12.76 -24.84
N ASN A 120 32.95 13.39 -23.83
CA ASN A 120 31.53 13.81 -23.77
C ASN A 120 31.14 14.04 -22.29
N GLU A 121 31.05 15.30 -21.87
CA GLU A 121 30.43 15.67 -20.60
C GLU A 121 28.93 15.33 -20.66
N HIS A 122 28.46 14.43 -19.82
CA HIS A 122 27.04 14.13 -19.67
C HIS A 122 26.59 14.37 -18.23
N LEU A 123 25.46 15.08 -18.10
CA LEU A 123 24.85 15.43 -16.82
C LEU A 123 23.85 14.35 -16.42
N HIS A 124 24.05 13.75 -15.24
CA HIS A 124 23.09 12.82 -14.65
C HIS A 124 22.55 13.36 -13.33
N THR A 125 21.29 13.03 -13.03
CA THR A 125 20.57 13.43 -11.83
C THR A 125 20.34 12.21 -10.94
N HIS A 126 20.84 12.26 -9.70
CA HIS A 126 20.60 11.22 -8.69
C HIS A 126 19.97 11.82 -7.43
N ILE A 127 19.14 11.02 -6.76
CA ILE A 127 18.47 11.35 -5.50
C ILE A 127 19.20 10.59 -4.39
N HIS A 128 19.84 11.31 -3.46
CA HIS A 128 20.48 10.69 -2.29
C HIS A 128 19.57 10.79 -1.05
N PRO A 129 19.22 9.67 -0.40
CA PRO A 129 18.66 9.70 0.95
C PRO A 129 19.80 9.97 1.95
N THR A 130 19.72 11.08 2.66
CA THR A 130 20.74 11.50 3.64
C THR A 130 20.70 10.61 4.89
N ARG A 131 21.30 9.42 4.84
CA ARG A 131 21.61 8.68 6.07
C ARG A 131 22.85 9.32 6.69
N LYS A 132 22.67 10.10 7.76
CA LYS A 132 23.78 10.53 8.62
C LYS A 132 24.47 9.28 9.18
N HIS A 133 25.56 8.86 8.57
CA HIS A 133 26.53 7.98 9.19
C HIS A 133 27.22 8.81 10.29
N LEU A 134 26.76 8.67 11.53
CA LEU A 134 27.56 9.07 12.68
C LEU A 134 28.73 8.07 12.80
N HIS A 135 29.94 8.60 12.77
CA HIS A 135 31.16 7.96 13.28
C HIS A 135 31.28 8.20 14.78
#